data_AF-A0A1I5JJ55-F1
#
_entry.id   AF-A0A1I5JJ55-F1
#
_cell.length_a   1.000
_cell.length_b   1.000
_cell.length_c   1.000
_cell.angle_alpha   90.00
_cell.angle_beta   90.00
_cell.angle_gamma   90.00
#
_symmetry.space_group_name_H-M   'P 1'
#
loop_
_entity.id
_entity.type
_entity.pdbx_description
1 polymer ?
#
loop_
_entity_poly.entity_id
_entity_poly.type
_entity_poly.pdbx_seq_one_letter_code
_entity_poly.pdbx_strand_id
1 'polypeptide(L)'
;MSFARLDEPLEVPDLLALQTDSFDWLLGNERWKARVEAAQKAGSRSVPTQSGLEEIFEEISPIEDFSGTMSLSFRDHRFEPPKYSVEECKDKDMTYSAPMFVTAEFINNTTGEIKSQTVFMGDFPLMSPKGTFIINGTERVVVSQLVRSPGVYFDRALDKASDKDIYGCRVIPSRG
;
A
#
# COMPACT_ATOMS: atom_id res chain seq x y z
N MET A 1 18.40 -23.97 -29.48
CA MET A 1 17.79 -25.29 -29.22
C MET A 1 17.90 -25.55 -27.73
N SER A 2 16.80 -25.88 -27.07
CA SER A 2 16.82 -26.31 -25.66
C SER A 2 17.11 -27.82 -25.61
N PHE A 3 17.95 -28.25 -24.66
CA PHE A 3 18.22 -29.66 -24.37
C PHE A 3 17.38 -30.18 -23.20
N ALA A 4 16.33 -29.44 -22.81
CA ALA A 4 15.45 -29.81 -21.71
C ALA A 4 14.78 -31.18 -21.97
N ARG A 5 14.89 -32.07 -20.98
CA ARG A 5 14.28 -33.42 -20.99
C ARG A 5 13.03 -33.52 -20.11
N LEU A 6 12.72 -32.47 -19.36
CA LEU A 6 11.56 -32.36 -18.48
C LEU A 6 10.65 -31.28 -19.04
N ASP A 7 9.35 -31.53 -18.97
CA ASP A 7 8.31 -30.57 -19.34
C ASP A 7 8.15 -29.55 -18.21
N GLU A 8 8.03 -28.26 -18.55
CA GLU A 8 7.82 -27.20 -17.58
C GLU A 8 6.31 -27.02 -17.34
N PRO A 9 5.75 -27.45 -16.19
CA PRO A 9 4.32 -27.39 -15.96
C PRO A 9 3.80 -25.96 -15.73
N LEU A 10 4.70 -25.00 -15.54
CA LEU A 10 4.41 -23.61 -15.21
C LEU A 10 5.41 -22.72 -15.94
N GLU A 11 4.91 -21.68 -16.59
CA GLU A 11 5.73 -20.66 -17.21
C GLU A 11 6.37 -19.74 -16.16
N VAL A 12 7.48 -19.10 -16.55
CA VAL A 12 8.15 -18.09 -15.71
C VAL A 12 7.19 -16.94 -15.46
N PRO A 13 6.90 -16.59 -14.19
CA PRO A 13 6.01 -15.49 -13.87
C PRO A 13 6.64 -14.14 -14.22
N ASP A 14 5.83 -13.09 -14.21
CA ASP A 14 6.33 -11.72 -14.32
C ASP A 14 7.27 -11.40 -13.13
N LEU A 15 8.53 -11.14 -13.46
CA LEU A 15 9.58 -10.87 -12.47
C LEU A 15 9.45 -9.49 -11.82
N LEU A 16 8.65 -8.59 -12.39
CA LEU A 16 8.33 -7.28 -11.82
C LEU A 16 7.06 -7.31 -10.99
N ALA A 17 6.31 -8.42 -11.01
CA ALA A 17 5.00 -8.55 -10.36
C ALA A 17 5.04 -8.12 -8.90
N LEU A 18 6.10 -8.47 -8.15
CA LEU A 18 6.21 -8.07 -6.74
C LEU A 18 6.12 -6.55 -6.53
N GLN A 19 6.73 -5.76 -7.41
CA GLN A 19 6.73 -4.30 -7.33
C GLN A 19 5.43 -3.73 -7.88
N THR A 20 5.05 -4.16 -9.09
CA THR A 20 3.88 -3.62 -9.79
C THR A 20 2.58 -3.98 -9.08
N ASP A 21 2.43 -5.23 -8.64
CA ASP A 21 1.22 -5.70 -7.96
C ASP A 21 1.00 -5.03 -6.61
N SER A 22 2.09 -4.80 -5.87
CA SER A 22 2.03 -4.11 -4.58
C SER A 22 1.59 -2.64 -4.77
N PHE A 23 2.12 -1.97 -5.79
CA PHE A 23 1.76 -0.57 -6.06
C PHE A 23 0.35 -0.44 -6.67
N ASP A 24 -0.05 -1.35 -7.55
CA ASP A 24 -1.39 -1.40 -8.11
C ASP A 24 -2.45 -1.60 -7.02
N TRP A 25 -2.18 -2.48 -6.03
CA TRP A 25 -3.03 -2.63 -4.83
C TRP A 25 -3.10 -1.36 -3.99
N LEU A 26 -1.97 -0.71 -3.74
CA LEU A 26 -1.94 0.53 -2.96
C LEU A 26 -2.86 1.60 -3.59
N LEU A 27 -2.77 1.79 -4.90
CA LEU A 27 -3.55 2.81 -5.60
C LEU A 27 -5.02 2.44 -5.81
N GLY A 28 -5.33 1.14 -5.90
CA GLY A 28 -6.66 0.67 -6.27
C GLY A 28 -6.98 0.89 -7.76
N ASN A 29 -5.97 0.78 -8.63
CA ASN A 29 -6.13 1.08 -10.06
C ASN A 29 -6.85 -0.06 -10.84
N GLU A 30 -7.12 0.18 -12.12
CA GLU A 30 -7.86 -0.77 -12.98
C GLU A 30 -7.15 -2.13 -13.14
N ARG A 31 -5.82 -2.18 -13.09
CA ARG A 31 -5.07 -3.44 -13.15
C ARG A 31 -5.32 -4.28 -11.91
N TRP A 32 -5.26 -3.66 -10.73
CA TRP A 32 -5.60 -4.35 -9.48
C TRP A 32 -7.08 -4.76 -9.45
N LYS A 33 -8.01 -3.89 -9.85
CA LYS A 33 -9.45 -4.25 -9.92
C LYS A 33 -9.71 -5.45 -10.82
N ALA A 34 -9.07 -5.51 -11.99
CA ALA A 34 -9.17 -6.67 -12.88
C ALA A 34 -8.62 -7.96 -12.23
N ARG A 35 -7.54 -7.87 -11.44
CA ARG A 35 -7.01 -9.01 -10.67
C ARG A 35 -7.96 -9.45 -9.56
N VAL A 36 -8.60 -8.51 -8.86
CA VAL A 36 -9.64 -8.81 -7.86
C VAL A 36 -10.81 -9.55 -8.53
N GLU A 37 -11.31 -9.05 -9.65
CA GLU A 37 -12.41 -9.69 -10.38
C GLU A 37 -12.04 -11.11 -10.85
N ALA A 38 -10.82 -11.29 -11.39
CA ALA A 38 -10.33 -12.60 -11.80
C ALA A 38 -10.20 -13.58 -10.61
N ALA A 39 -9.67 -13.11 -9.47
CA ALA A 39 -9.55 -13.93 -8.26
C ALA A 39 -10.93 -14.33 -7.70
N GLN A 40 -11.89 -13.41 -7.68
CA GLN A 40 -13.27 -13.68 -7.26
C GLN A 40 -13.95 -14.70 -8.16
N LYS A 41 -13.82 -14.57 -9.49
CA LYS A 41 -14.34 -15.57 -10.45
C LYS A 41 -13.73 -16.96 -10.24
N ALA A 42 -12.46 -17.02 -9.85
CA ALA A 42 -11.77 -18.26 -9.53
C ALA A 42 -12.07 -18.80 -8.11
N GLY A 43 -12.89 -18.10 -7.31
CA GLY A 43 -13.16 -18.46 -5.91
C GLY A 43 -11.95 -18.31 -4.98
N SER A 44 -10.92 -17.58 -5.41
CA SER A 44 -9.68 -17.36 -4.66
C SER A 44 -9.78 -16.09 -3.82
N ARG A 45 -9.20 -16.14 -2.61
CA ARG A 45 -9.04 -14.97 -1.71
C ARG A 45 -7.60 -14.43 -1.70
N SER A 46 -6.85 -14.70 -2.77
CA SER A 46 -5.43 -14.35 -2.88
C SER A 46 -5.17 -12.86 -3.07
N VAL A 47 -6.16 -12.09 -3.54
CA VAL A 47 -6.05 -10.65 -3.74
C VAL A 47 -7.00 -9.93 -2.78
N PRO A 48 -6.54 -8.94 -2.00
CA PRO A 48 -7.41 -8.11 -1.17
C PRO A 48 -8.46 -7.40 -2.02
N THR A 49 -9.69 -7.30 -1.52
CA THR A 49 -10.81 -6.62 -2.21
C THR A 49 -10.87 -5.12 -1.95
N GLN A 50 -10.08 -4.63 -1.00
CA GLN A 50 -9.96 -3.23 -0.63
C GLN A 50 -8.56 -2.74 -0.99
N SER A 51 -8.47 -1.53 -1.55
CA SER A 51 -7.19 -0.95 -1.93
C SER A 51 -6.45 -0.38 -0.72
N GLY A 52 -5.12 -0.25 -0.82
CA GLY A 52 -4.31 0.21 0.33
C GLY A 52 -4.63 1.65 0.76
N LEU A 53 -4.86 2.57 -0.18
CA LEU A 53 -5.25 3.95 0.15
C LEU A 53 -6.64 4.04 0.77
N GLU A 54 -7.58 3.23 0.27
CA GLU A 54 -8.93 3.15 0.84
C GLU A 54 -8.90 2.63 2.28
N GLU A 55 -8.13 1.56 2.54
CA GLU A 55 -7.90 1.04 3.90
C GLU A 55 -7.36 2.12 4.84
N ILE A 56 -6.38 2.92 4.38
CA ILE A 56 -5.80 4.01 5.18
C ILE A 56 -6.81 5.13 5.47
N PHE A 57 -7.61 5.55 4.47
CA PHE A 57 -8.60 6.60 4.66
C PHE A 57 -9.76 6.16 5.55
N GLU A 58 -10.14 4.88 5.50
CA GLU A 58 -11.10 4.30 6.43
C GLU A 58 -10.52 4.17 7.85
N GLU A 59 -9.26 3.75 8.01
CA GLU A 59 -8.60 3.61 9.32
C GLU A 59 -8.52 4.94 10.06
N ILE A 60 -8.23 6.04 9.35
CA ILE A 60 -8.07 7.36 9.96
C ILE A 60 -9.40 8.10 10.17
N SER A 61 -10.49 7.65 9.55
CA SER A 61 -11.79 8.34 9.59
C SER A 61 -12.79 7.67 10.54
N PRO A 62 -13.58 8.44 11.32
CA PRO A 62 -13.52 9.90 11.45
C PRO A 62 -12.39 10.36 12.39
N ILE A 63 -11.85 11.54 12.11
CA ILE A 63 -11.04 12.30 13.06
C ILE A 63 -11.98 13.17 13.87
N GLU A 64 -11.99 13.01 15.18
CA GLU A 64 -12.87 13.75 16.09
C GLU A 64 -12.09 14.68 17.02
N ASP A 65 -12.71 15.80 17.39
CA ASP A 65 -12.19 16.66 18.44
C ASP A 65 -12.45 16.05 19.83
N PHE A 66 -11.78 16.56 20.88
CA PHE A 66 -11.92 16.01 22.23
C PHE A 66 -13.35 16.05 22.77
N SER A 67 -14.16 17.01 22.34
CA SER A 67 -15.55 17.14 22.79
C SER A 67 -16.55 16.31 21.98
N GLY A 68 -16.12 15.71 20.86
CA GLY A 68 -16.99 14.98 19.92
C GLY A 68 -18.02 15.88 19.23
N THR A 69 -17.80 17.20 19.23
CA THR A 69 -18.72 18.17 18.59
C THR A 69 -18.40 18.37 17.11
N MET A 70 -17.18 18.05 16.69
CA MET A 70 -16.71 18.19 15.32
C MET A 70 -16.01 16.91 14.86
N SER A 71 -16.30 16.47 13.64
CA SER A 71 -15.62 15.34 13.02
C SER A 71 -15.24 15.63 11.56
N LEU A 72 -14.16 15.00 11.10
CA LEU A 72 -13.66 15.08 9.74
C LEU A 72 -13.48 13.66 9.18
N SER A 73 -14.06 13.38 8.02
CA SER A 73 -13.94 12.09 7.33
C SER A 73 -13.37 12.28 5.93
N PHE A 74 -12.63 11.28 5.45
CA PHE A 74 -12.04 11.24 4.12
C PHE A 74 -12.65 10.11 3.30
N ARG A 75 -13.05 10.40 2.06
CA ARG A 75 -13.61 9.42 1.12
C ARG A 75 -13.20 9.74 -0.33
N ASP A 76 -13.44 8.80 -1.23
CA ASP A 76 -13.33 8.98 -2.68
C ASP A 76 -12.00 9.60 -3.13
N HIS A 77 -10.89 8.94 -2.82
CA HIS A 77 -9.60 9.37 -3.35
C HIS A 77 -9.55 9.18 -4.86
N ARG A 78 -8.94 10.14 -5.56
CA ARG A 78 -8.71 10.07 -7.00
C ARG A 78 -7.40 10.74 -7.37
N PHE A 79 -6.83 10.25 -8.46
CA PHE A 79 -5.66 10.84 -9.08
C PHE A 79 -6.06 11.58 -10.34
N GLU A 80 -5.55 12.79 -10.51
CA GLU A 80 -5.52 13.43 -11.82
C GLU A 80 -4.36 12.87 -12.64
N PRO A 81 -4.38 13.02 -13.98
CA PRO A 81 -3.27 12.59 -14.81
C PRO A 81 -1.93 13.25 -14.39
N PRO A 82 -0.80 12.52 -14.50
CA PRO A 82 0.51 13.11 -14.27
C PRO A 82 0.77 14.27 -15.24
N LYS A 83 1.38 15.34 -14.73
CA LYS A 83 1.62 16.57 -15.50
C LYS A 83 2.70 16.43 -16.59
N TYR A 84 3.62 15.50 -16.40
CA TYR A 84 4.80 15.28 -17.25
C TYR A 84 5.00 13.78 -17.48
N SER A 85 5.63 13.43 -18.60
CA SER A 85 6.03 12.04 -18.86
C SER A 85 7.25 11.62 -18.02
N VAL A 86 7.52 10.32 -17.97
CA VAL A 86 8.70 9.76 -17.29
C VAL A 86 10.00 10.34 -17.87
N GLU A 87 10.08 10.49 -19.19
CA GLU A 87 11.23 11.05 -19.92
C GLU A 87 11.42 12.53 -19.59
N GLU A 88 10.33 13.32 -19.62
CA GLU A 88 10.40 14.74 -19.28
C GLU A 88 10.84 14.97 -17.84
N CYS A 89 10.38 14.13 -16.90
CA CYS A 89 10.81 14.20 -15.52
C CYS A 89 12.30 13.91 -15.35
N LYS A 90 12.86 12.98 -16.14
CA LYS A 90 14.30 12.69 -16.15
C LYS A 90 15.10 13.86 -16.72
N ASP A 91 14.66 14.43 -17.84
CA ASP A 91 15.40 15.49 -18.54
C ASP A 91 15.37 16.84 -17.80
N LYS A 92 14.32 17.10 -17.01
CA LYS A 92 14.10 18.37 -16.31
C LYS A 92 14.34 18.30 -14.80
N ASP A 93 14.94 17.22 -14.30
CA ASP A 93 15.19 17.00 -12.88
C ASP A 93 13.92 17.06 -12.00
N MET A 94 12.77 16.59 -12.53
CA MET A 94 11.48 16.60 -11.84
C MET A 94 11.12 15.22 -11.28
N THR A 95 10.11 15.19 -10.39
CA THR A 95 9.52 13.93 -9.88
C THR A 95 8.33 13.53 -10.74
N TYR A 96 8.26 12.25 -11.12
CA TYR A 96 7.10 11.71 -11.84
C TYR A 96 5.97 11.41 -10.85
N SER A 97 4.94 12.24 -10.85
CA SER A 97 3.85 12.21 -9.88
C SER A 97 2.52 12.65 -10.49
N ALA A 98 1.43 12.28 -9.82
CA ALA A 98 0.07 12.69 -10.12
C ALA A 98 -0.56 13.46 -8.95
N PRO A 99 -1.32 14.54 -9.19
CA PRO A 99 -2.08 15.20 -8.14
C PRO A 99 -3.12 14.26 -7.54
N MET A 100 -3.13 14.11 -6.21
CA MET A 100 -4.11 13.33 -5.48
C MET A 100 -5.14 14.24 -4.81
N PHE A 101 -6.42 13.92 -5.01
CA PHE A 101 -7.55 14.59 -4.39
C PHE A 101 -8.39 13.61 -3.58
N VAL A 102 -8.97 14.10 -2.50
CA VAL A 102 -9.86 13.33 -1.61
C VAL A 102 -11.07 14.18 -1.29
N THR A 103 -12.25 13.58 -1.19
CA THR A 103 -13.45 14.24 -0.67
C THR A 103 -13.39 14.24 0.85
N ALA A 104 -13.26 15.42 1.44
CA ALA A 104 -13.27 15.62 2.89
C ALA A 104 -14.66 16.09 3.33
N GLU A 105 -15.23 15.41 4.31
CA GLU A 105 -16.52 15.74 4.93
C GLU A 105 -16.30 16.19 6.37
N PHE A 106 -16.57 17.46 6.64
CA PHE A 106 -16.59 18.02 7.97
C PHE A 106 -18.02 18.03 8.52
N ILE A 107 -18.22 17.49 9.71
CA ILE A 107 -19.52 17.40 10.38
C ILE A 107 -19.44 18.16 11.70
N ASN A 108 -20.35 19.10 11.89
CA ASN A 108 -20.59 19.72 13.20
C ASN A 108 -21.78 19.01 13.86
N ASN A 109 -21.49 18.13 14.82
CA ASN A 109 -22.48 17.29 15.50
C ASN A 109 -23.47 18.10 16.35
N THR A 110 -23.13 19.33 16.75
CA THR A 110 -24.04 20.20 17.52
C THR A 110 -25.12 20.83 16.63
N THR A 111 -24.75 21.23 15.41
CA THR A 111 -25.66 21.93 14.48
C THR A 111 -26.24 21.00 13.41
N GLY A 112 -25.64 19.84 13.18
CA GLY A 112 -25.93 18.94 12.06
C GLY A 112 -25.40 19.44 10.71
N GLU A 113 -24.60 20.51 10.68
CA GLU A 113 -24.03 21.05 9.44
C GLU A 113 -22.96 20.10 8.89
N ILE A 114 -23.10 19.74 7.61
CA ILE A 114 -22.13 18.93 6.86
C ILE A 114 -21.54 19.79 5.75
N LYS A 115 -20.21 19.92 5.73
CA LYS A 115 -19.46 20.58 4.66
C LYS A 115 -18.61 19.55 3.94
N SER A 116 -18.91 19.32 2.67
CA SER A 116 -18.12 18.45 1.79
C SER A 116 -17.28 19.28 0.85
N GLN A 117 -15.99 18.98 0.74
CA GLN A 117 -15.07 19.66 -0.16
C GLN A 117 -14.06 18.67 -0.73
N THR A 118 -13.76 18.81 -2.02
CA THR A 118 -12.57 18.17 -2.60
C THR A 118 -11.31 18.89 -2.12
N VAL A 119 -10.42 18.16 -1.46
CA VAL A 119 -9.13 18.65 -0.96
C VAL A 119 -8.00 18.08 -1.80
N PHE A 120 -7.06 18.93 -2.20
CA PHE A 120 -5.79 18.51 -2.78
C PHE A 120 -4.88 18.01 -1.67
N MET A 121 -4.53 16.72 -1.70
CA MET A 121 -3.70 16.08 -0.69
C MET A 121 -2.20 16.23 -0.98
N GLY A 122 -1.83 16.42 -2.25
CA GLY A 122 -0.44 16.55 -2.69
C GLY A 122 -0.17 15.86 -4.02
N ASP A 123 1.02 16.06 -4.55
CA ASP A 123 1.53 15.30 -5.70
C ASP A 123 2.06 13.94 -5.21
N PHE A 124 1.46 12.86 -5.69
CA PHE A 124 1.79 11.48 -5.28
C PHE A 124 2.72 10.83 -6.32
N PRO A 125 3.93 10.36 -5.95
CA PRO A 125 4.84 9.70 -6.88
C PRO A 125 4.23 8.45 -7.51
N LEU A 126 4.35 8.32 -8.84
CA LEU A 126 3.84 7.17 -9.58
C LEU A 126 4.96 6.22 -9.98
N MET A 127 4.65 4.93 -9.98
CA MET A 127 5.56 3.89 -10.47
C MET A 127 5.55 3.88 -12.01
N SER A 128 6.73 3.81 -12.60
CA SER A 128 6.92 3.62 -14.04
C SER A 128 6.59 2.18 -14.46
N PRO A 129 6.37 1.90 -15.76
CA PRO A 129 6.18 0.53 -16.24
C PRO A 129 7.35 -0.43 -15.95
N LYS A 130 8.52 0.09 -15.53
CA LYS A 130 9.71 -0.70 -15.18
C LYS A 130 9.77 -1.07 -13.70
N GLY A 131 8.77 -0.71 -12.89
CA GLY A 131 8.79 -0.95 -11.44
C GLY A 131 9.68 0.04 -10.67
N THR A 132 9.91 1.23 -11.23
CA THR A 132 10.82 2.26 -10.68
C THR A 132 10.09 3.58 -10.46
N PHE A 133 10.68 4.49 -9.69
CA PHE A 133 10.18 5.84 -9.45
C PHE A 133 11.17 6.88 -9.94
N ILE A 134 10.69 7.98 -10.52
CA ILE A 134 11.56 9.11 -10.88
C ILE A 134 11.41 10.16 -9.79
N ILE A 135 12.47 10.39 -9.02
CA ILE A 135 12.52 11.36 -7.93
C ILE A 135 13.62 12.37 -8.24
N ASN A 136 13.24 13.62 -8.50
CA ASN A 136 14.14 14.71 -8.89
C ASN A 136 15.10 14.29 -10.02
N GLY A 137 14.54 13.85 -11.15
CA GLY A 137 15.30 13.38 -12.33
C GLY A 137 15.93 12.00 -12.21
N THR A 138 16.08 11.48 -10.98
CA THR A 138 16.81 10.24 -10.74
C THR A 138 15.86 9.05 -10.62
N GLU A 139 16.15 7.98 -11.36
CA GLU A 139 15.43 6.72 -11.25
C GLU A 139 15.82 5.96 -9.98
N ARG A 140 14.82 5.56 -9.19
CA ARG A 140 14.96 4.91 -7.88
C ARG A 140 14.08 3.67 -7.80
N VAL A 141 14.50 2.72 -6.97
CA VAL A 141 13.75 1.48 -6.71
C VAL A 141 13.48 1.39 -5.21
N VAL A 142 12.25 1.06 -4.85
CA VAL A 142 11.89 0.75 -3.46
C VAL A 142 12.14 -0.74 -3.23
N VAL A 143 13.07 -1.05 -2.32
CA VAL A 143 13.47 -2.44 -2.03
C VAL A 143 12.55 -3.03 -0.97
N SER A 144 12.02 -4.23 -1.22
CA SER A 144 11.23 -4.98 -0.26
C SER A 144 12.06 -5.32 0.97
N GLN A 145 11.54 -5.02 2.16
CA GLN A 145 12.21 -5.29 3.43
C GLN A 145 11.68 -6.59 4.05
N LEU A 146 12.58 -7.39 4.64
CA LEU A 146 12.22 -8.54 5.45
C LEU A 146 12.20 -8.12 6.92
N VAL A 147 11.01 -8.07 7.50
CA VAL A 147 10.77 -7.76 8.92
C VAL A 147 10.09 -8.94 9.61
N ARG A 148 10.20 -9.00 10.94
CA ARG A 148 9.46 -10.01 11.71
C ARG A 148 7.97 -9.69 11.63
N SER A 149 7.14 -10.71 11.39
CA SER A 149 5.70 -10.53 11.40
C SER A 149 5.22 -10.15 12.80
N PRO A 150 4.17 -9.31 12.93
CA PRO A 150 3.47 -9.15 14.19
C PRO A 150 2.93 -10.51 14.68
N GLY A 151 2.99 -10.75 15.99
CA GLY A 151 2.53 -12.00 16.57
C GLY A 151 3.15 -12.33 17.92
N VAL A 152 2.86 -13.55 18.38
CA VAL A 152 3.38 -14.07 19.64
C VAL A 152 4.49 -15.07 19.33
N TYR A 153 5.69 -14.78 19.84
CA TYR A 153 6.87 -15.62 19.67
C TYR A 153 7.26 -16.23 21.01
N PHE A 154 7.50 -17.53 21.00
CA PHE A 154 8.07 -18.25 22.13
C PHE A 154 9.51 -18.62 21.82
N ASP A 155 10.39 -18.49 22.80
CA ASP A 155 11.76 -18.97 22.69
C ASP A 155 12.14 -19.80 23.92
N ARG A 156 13.12 -20.69 23.71
CA ARG A 156 13.69 -21.54 24.74
C ARG A 156 15.19 -21.27 24.77
N ALA A 157 15.70 -20.91 25.94
CA ALA A 157 17.11 -20.70 26.18
C ALA A 157 17.56 -21.53 27.38
N LEU A 158 18.76 -22.09 27.31
CA LEU A 158 19.37 -22.77 28.45
C LEU A 158 19.93 -21.73 29.41
N ASP A 159 19.50 -21.78 30.67
CA ASP A 159 20.10 -20.97 31.73
C ASP A 159 21.49 -21.50 32.07
N LYS A 160 22.52 -20.68 31.85
CA LYS A 160 23.91 -21.07 32.09
C LYS A 160 24.24 -21.30 33.57
N ALA A 161 23.43 -20.78 34.50
CA ALA A 161 23.67 -20.91 35.93
C ALA A 161 23.01 -22.17 36.52
N SER A 162 21.84 -22.55 36.03
CA SER A 162 21.06 -23.66 36.59
C SER A 162 20.96 -24.90 35.69
N ASP A 163 21.49 -24.84 34.45
CA ASP A 163 21.34 -25.88 33.41
C ASP A 163 19.88 -26.28 33.14
N LYS A 164 18.94 -25.35 33.40
CA LYS A 164 17.51 -25.53 33.14
C LYS A 164 17.07 -24.73 31.93
N ASP A 165 16.08 -25.24 31.22
CA ASP A 165 15.41 -24.51 30.16
C ASP A 165 14.58 -23.35 30.76
N ILE A 166 14.83 -22.13 30.26
CA ILE A 166 13.99 -20.96 30.44
C ILE A 166 13.16 -20.74 29.18
N TYR A 167 11.88 -20.47 29.36
CA TYR A 167 10.94 -20.19 28.29
C TYR A 167 10.57 -18.71 28.30
N GLY A 168 10.78 -18.04 27.16
CA GLY A 168 10.42 -16.65 26.93
C GLY A 168 9.19 -16.51 26.05
N CYS A 169 8.42 -15.45 26.26
CA CYS A 169 7.31 -15.05 25.40
C CYS A 169 7.48 -13.58 24.99
N ARG A 170 7.33 -13.28 23.70
CA ARG A 170 7.36 -11.93 23.14
C ARG A 170 6.09 -11.70 22.33
N VAL A 171 5.35 -10.66 22.68
CA VAL A 171 4.21 -10.18 21.90
C VAL A 171 4.68 -8.97 21.09
N ILE A 172 4.71 -9.12 19.76
CA ILE A 172 5.17 -8.08 18.82
C ILE A 172 3.93 -7.53 18.11
N PRO A 173 3.45 -6.32 18.43
CA PRO A 173 2.34 -5.70 17.70
C PRO A 173 2.80 -5.19 16.32
N SER A 174 1.84 -4.94 15.42
CA SER A 174 2.12 -4.28 14.13
C SER A 174 2.46 -2.80 14.32
N ARG A 175 1.77 -2.16 15.26
CA ARG A 175 1.99 -0.80 15.78
C ARG A 175 1.61 -0.86 17.27
N GLY A 176 2.41 -0.28 18.16
CA GLY A 176 2.16 -0.32 19.60
C GLY A 176 3.18 0.47 20.40
#